data_AF-A0A2W4UEE4-F1
#
_entry.id   AF-A0A2W4UEE4-F1
#
_cell.length_a   1.000
_cell.length_b   1.000
_cell.length_c   1.000
_cell.angle_alpha   90.00
_cell.angle_beta   90.00
_cell.angle_gamma   90.00
#
_symmetry.space_group_name_H-M   'P 1'
#
loop_
_entity.id
_entity.type
_entity.pdbx_description
1 polymer ?
#
loop_
_entity_poly.entity_id
_entity_poly.type
_entity_poly.pdbx_seq_one_letter_code
_entity_poly.pdbx_strand_id
1 'polypeptide(L)'
;MIRRLNIDHMTLVTLAMIGALPLIAMSPAEAATTDCQARFETVRLDSATAQPKAAAKALRTARLASKICTEGNRVEAARKFAQAHQQLDGNVQVAAKD
;
A
#
# COMPACT_ATOMS: atom_id res chain seq x y z
N MET A 1 55.92 22.61 14.17
CA MET A 1 55.01 21.46 14.20
C MET A 1 53.58 21.95 14.12
N ILE A 2 52.82 21.47 13.12
CA ILE A 2 51.36 21.22 13.11
C ILE A 2 50.39 22.43 13.17
N ARG A 3 49.89 22.76 11.96
CA ARG A 3 48.52 23.12 11.51
C ARG A 3 47.51 23.67 12.52
N ARG A 4 46.85 24.76 12.13
CA ARG A 4 45.36 24.85 12.08
C ARG A 4 44.93 25.62 10.83
N LEU A 5 44.63 24.86 9.77
CA LEU A 5 43.85 25.38 8.65
C LEU A 5 42.45 25.69 9.19
N ASN A 6 41.97 26.90 8.92
CA ASN A 6 40.55 27.24 8.91
C ASN A 6 39.85 26.29 7.93
N ILE A 7 39.15 25.30 8.45
CA ILE A 7 38.16 24.55 7.70
C ILE A 7 36.84 24.91 8.33
N ASP A 8 36.18 25.80 7.60
CA ASP A 8 34.77 26.16 7.69
C ASP A 8 33.93 24.90 7.98
N HIS A 9 33.37 24.81 9.19
CA HIS A 9 32.48 23.73 9.59
C HIS A 9 31.03 24.00 9.15
N MET A 10 30.83 24.83 8.12
CA MET A 10 29.64 24.81 7.31
C MET A 10 29.94 24.01 6.05
N THR A 11 28.99 23.19 5.62
CA THR A 11 29.01 22.38 4.40
C THR A 11 29.69 21.01 4.54
N LEU A 12 28.87 19.97 4.27
CA LEU A 12 29.25 18.56 4.03
C LEU A 12 29.29 17.61 5.23
N VAL A 13 28.13 17.34 5.85
CA VAL A 13 27.61 15.95 6.00
C VAL A 13 26.08 15.98 5.99
N THR A 14 25.47 16.44 4.90
CA THR A 14 24.09 16.09 4.54
C THR A 14 24.14 14.79 3.75
N LEU A 15 24.10 13.65 4.44
CA LEU A 15 23.53 12.38 3.94
C LEU A 15 23.49 11.35 5.08
N ALA A 16 22.79 11.70 6.17
CA ALA A 16 22.40 10.71 7.16
C ALA A 16 21.23 9.90 6.60
N MET A 17 21.58 8.78 5.95
CA MET A 17 20.77 7.58 5.72
C MET A 17 19.24 7.75 5.79
N ILE A 18 18.64 8.11 4.65
CA ILE A 18 17.28 7.67 4.33
C ILE A 18 17.41 6.18 3.97
N GLY A 19 17.34 5.31 4.97
CA GLY A 19 17.65 3.89 4.77
C GLY A 19 17.30 3.01 5.95
N ALA A 20 16.27 3.36 6.71
CA ALA A 20 15.63 2.46 7.67
C ALA A 20 14.12 2.45 7.43
N LEU A 21 13.72 2.16 6.19
CA LEU A 21 12.45 1.49 6.00
C LEU A 21 12.64 0.10 6.63
N PRO A 22 11.87 -0.29 7.66
CA PRO A 22 11.88 -1.67 8.05
C PRO A 22 11.37 -2.42 6.81
N LEU A 23 12.25 -3.20 6.20
CA LEU A 23 11.82 -4.31 5.38
C LEU A 23 11.03 -5.19 6.34
N ILE A 24 9.70 -4.99 6.38
CA ILE A 24 8.77 -5.86 7.08
C ILE A 24 8.90 -7.18 6.33
N ALA A 25 9.84 -8.01 6.78
CA ALA A 25 9.86 -9.42 6.51
C ALA A 25 8.59 -9.96 7.15
N MET A 26 7.50 -9.93 6.38
CA MET A 26 6.18 -10.43 6.78
C MET A 26 6.36 -11.89 7.14
N SER A 27 6.51 -12.11 8.44
CA SER A 27 6.54 -13.42 9.05
C SER A 27 5.17 -14.03 8.81
N PRO A 28 5.04 -15.34 8.56
CA PRO A 28 3.74 -15.98 8.34
C PRO A 28 2.77 -15.85 9.53
N ALA A 29 3.26 -15.35 10.68
CA ALA A 29 2.44 -14.96 11.83
C ALA A 29 1.67 -13.64 11.63
N GLU A 30 2.12 -12.70 10.77
CA GLU A 30 1.36 -11.47 10.43
C GLU A 30 0.28 -11.71 9.35
N ALA A 31 0.22 -12.91 8.76
CA ALA A 31 -0.95 -13.35 8.02
C ALA A 31 -2.17 -13.60 8.95
N ALA A 32 -1.95 -13.67 10.27
CA ALA A 32 -3.00 -13.82 11.26
C ALA A 32 -3.73 -12.51 11.63
N THR A 33 -3.17 -11.36 11.25
CA THR A 33 -3.70 -10.01 11.52
C THR A 33 -3.86 -9.20 10.24
N THR A 34 -4.13 -9.87 9.12
CA THR A 34 -4.60 -9.15 7.94
C THR A 34 -6.00 -8.62 8.24
N ASP A 35 -6.06 -7.38 8.71
CA ASP A 35 -7.31 -6.71 9.05
C ASP A 35 -8.12 -6.50 7.77
N CYS A 36 -9.10 -7.36 7.57
CA CYS A 36 -9.93 -7.35 6.37
C CYS A 36 -10.80 -6.10 6.27
N GLN A 37 -10.99 -5.40 7.39
CA GLN A 37 -11.60 -4.07 7.41
C GLN A 37 -10.61 -3.04 6.85
N ALA A 38 -9.33 -3.05 7.22
CA ALA A 38 -8.32 -2.18 6.65
C ALA A 38 -8.19 -2.39 5.12
N ARG A 39 -8.19 -3.64 4.65
CA ARG A 39 -8.17 -3.94 3.20
C ARG A 39 -9.43 -3.47 2.47
N PHE A 40 -10.59 -3.58 3.12
CA PHE A 40 -11.82 -3.05 2.56
C PHE A 40 -11.79 -1.52 2.45
N GLU A 41 -11.28 -0.84 3.48
CA GLU A 41 -11.12 0.61 3.48
C GLU A 41 -10.13 1.06 2.40
N THR A 42 -9.04 0.34 2.16
CA THR A 42 -8.12 0.64 1.04
C THR A 42 -8.86 0.62 -0.30
N VAL A 43 -9.63 -0.44 -0.59
CA VAL A 43 -10.43 -0.51 -1.83
C VAL A 43 -11.49 0.61 -1.87
N ARG A 44 -12.07 0.99 -0.73
CA ARG A 44 -13.06 2.08 -0.64
C ARG A 44 -12.44 3.42 -1.01
N LEU A 45 -11.24 3.71 -0.50
CA LEU A 45 -10.50 4.93 -0.81
C LEU A 45 -10.09 4.97 -2.28
N ASP A 46 -9.53 3.88 -2.81
CA ASP A 46 -9.12 3.80 -4.22
C ASP A 46 -10.34 3.90 -5.17
N SER A 47 -11.49 3.40 -4.73
CA SER A 47 -12.75 3.52 -5.46
C SER A 47 -13.27 4.96 -5.53
N ALA A 48 -12.87 5.85 -4.60
CA ALA A 48 -13.33 7.23 -4.56
C ALA A 48 -12.79 8.06 -5.74
N THR A 49 -11.61 7.69 -6.26
CA THR A 49 -10.96 8.36 -7.40
C THR A 49 -11.14 7.58 -8.71
N ALA A 50 -11.75 6.41 -8.68
CA ALA A 50 -11.95 5.56 -9.86
C ALA A 50 -13.25 5.88 -10.62
N GLN A 51 -13.33 5.39 -11.86
CA GLN A 51 -14.58 5.51 -12.64
C GLN A 51 -15.75 4.82 -11.91
N PRO A 52 -16.97 5.38 -11.91
CA PRO A 52 -18.11 4.88 -11.13
C PRO A 52 -18.42 3.39 -11.37
N LYS A 53 -18.28 2.92 -12.63
CA LYS A 53 -18.51 1.53 -13.01
C LYS A 53 -17.44 0.59 -12.46
N ALA A 54 -16.18 1.01 -12.48
CA ALA A 54 -15.04 0.27 -11.92
C ALA A 54 -15.12 0.23 -10.39
N ALA A 55 -15.38 1.37 -9.76
CA ALA A 55 -15.62 1.50 -8.33
C ALA A 55 -16.76 0.59 -7.84
N ALA A 56 -17.91 0.60 -8.51
CA ALA A 56 -19.03 -0.27 -8.14
C ALA A 56 -18.68 -1.77 -8.23
N LYS A 57 -17.89 -2.16 -9.24
CA LYS A 57 -17.41 -3.54 -9.41
C LYS A 57 -16.43 -3.93 -8.31
N ALA A 58 -15.41 -3.10 -8.07
CA ALA A 58 -14.40 -3.30 -7.06
C ALA A 58 -15.00 -3.36 -5.65
N LEU A 59 -15.92 -2.44 -5.30
CA LEU A 59 -16.61 -2.44 -4.02
C LEU A 59 -17.47 -3.71 -3.82
N ARG A 60 -18.11 -4.23 -4.86
CA ARG A 60 -18.85 -5.50 -4.78
C ARG A 60 -17.89 -6.67 -4.49
N THR A 61 -16.76 -6.73 -5.19
CA THR A 61 -15.74 -7.76 -4.97
C THR A 61 -15.10 -7.64 -3.59
N ALA A 62 -14.82 -6.43 -3.10
CA ALA A 62 -14.29 -6.19 -1.76
C ALA A 62 -15.28 -6.56 -0.65
N ARG A 63 -16.59 -6.31 -0.83
CA ARG A 63 -17.62 -6.78 0.12
C ARG A 63 -17.65 -8.30 0.23
N LEU A 64 -17.50 -9.01 -0.91
CA LEU A 64 -17.39 -10.46 -0.92
C LEU A 64 -16.12 -10.91 -0.20
N ALA A 65 -14.99 -10.25 -0.46
CA ALA A 65 -13.72 -10.52 0.22
C ALA A 65 -13.82 -10.35 1.74
N SER A 66 -14.50 -9.30 2.22
CA SER A 66 -14.75 -9.10 3.66
C SER A 66 -15.58 -10.23 4.26
N LYS A 67 -16.64 -10.69 3.58
CA LYS A 67 -17.45 -11.83 4.06
C LYS A 67 -16.63 -13.11 4.18
N ILE A 68 -15.88 -13.45 3.13
CA ILE A 68 -14.99 -14.63 3.11
C ILE A 68 -13.94 -14.53 4.24
N CYS A 69 -13.48 -13.31 4.53
CA CYS A 69 -12.57 -13.09 5.65
C CYS A 69 -13.24 -13.29 7.02
N THR A 70 -14.46 -12.80 7.20
CA THR A 70 -15.26 -13.03 8.42
C THR A 70 -15.52 -14.53 8.63
N GLU A 71 -15.65 -15.30 7.56
CA GLU A 71 -15.79 -16.77 7.58
C GLU A 71 -14.46 -17.49 7.92
N GLY A 72 -13.35 -16.75 8.09
CA GLY A 72 -12.04 -17.28 8.47
C GLY A 72 -11.14 -17.66 7.29
N ASN A 73 -11.63 -17.60 6.04
CA ASN A 73 -10.84 -17.92 4.86
C ASN A 73 -10.04 -16.69 4.36
N ARG A 74 -9.01 -16.33 5.13
CA ARG A 74 -8.19 -15.13 4.88
C ARG A 74 -7.41 -15.18 3.56
N VAL A 75 -6.99 -16.36 3.12
CA VAL A 75 -6.23 -16.53 1.87
C VAL A 75 -7.10 -16.22 0.65
N GLU A 76 -8.33 -16.73 0.64
CA GLU A 76 -9.28 -16.44 -0.44
C GLU A 76 -9.73 -14.97 -0.39
N ALA A 77 -9.97 -14.43 0.80
CA ALA A 77 -10.27 -13.01 0.98
C ALA A 77 -9.16 -12.11 0.40
N ALA A 78 -7.88 -12.40 0.71
CA ALA A 78 -6.75 -11.65 0.17
C ALA A 78 -6.71 -11.68 -1.37
N ARG A 79 -7.00 -12.83 -2.00
CA ARG A 79 -7.11 -12.95 -3.46
C ARG A 79 -8.26 -12.11 -4.02
N LYS A 80 -9.41 -12.06 -3.35
CA LYS A 80 -10.56 -11.25 -3.76
C LYS A 80 -10.29 -9.75 -3.59
N PHE A 81 -9.58 -9.33 -2.54
CA PHE A 81 -9.14 -7.95 -2.41
C PHE A 81 -8.18 -7.54 -3.53
N ALA A 82 -7.20 -8.39 -3.87
CA ALA A 82 -6.31 -8.14 -5.01
C ALA A 82 -7.10 -8.03 -6.34
N GLN A 83 -8.11 -8.89 -6.53
CA GLN A 83 -9.01 -8.80 -7.68
C GLN A 83 -9.81 -7.48 -7.70
N ALA A 84 -10.22 -6.97 -6.54
CA ALA A 84 -10.92 -5.68 -6.45
C ALA A 84 -10.01 -4.52 -6.88
N HIS A 85 -8.73 -4.49 -6.45
CA HIS A 85 -7.77 -3.49 -6.92
C HIS A 85 -7.52 -3.57 -8.44
N GLN A 86 -7.36 -4.78 -8.99
CA GLN A 86 -7.21 -4.95 -10.44
C GLN A 86 -8.40 -4.41 -11.25
N GLN A 87 -9.61 -4.45 -10.69
CA GLN A 87 -10.80 -3.88 -11.33
C GLN A 87 -10.80 -2.35 -11.33
N LEU A 88 -10.08 -1.72 -10.41
CA LEU A 88 -9.80 -0.28 -10.40
C LEU A 88 -8.71 0.03 -11.41
N ASP A 89 -7.57 -0.68 -11.36
CA ASP A 89 -6.40 -0.48 -12.23
C ASP A 89 -6.67 -0.70 -13.72
N GLY A 90 -7.58 -1.63 -14.05
CA GLY A 90 -8.02 -1.87 -15.44
C GLY A 90 -8.58 -0.62 -16.14
N ASN A 91 -8.92 0.44 -15.37
CA ASN A 91 -9.35 1.73 -15.88
C ASN A 91 -8.43 2.92 -15.48
N VAL A 92 -7.37 2.69 -14.69
CA VAL A 92 -6.42 3.74 -14.25
C VAL A 92 -5.48 4.19 -15.38
N GLN A 93 -5.34 3.41 -16.45
CA GLN A 93 -4.54 3.82 -17.63
C GLN A 93 -5.08 5.05 -18.38
N VAL A 94 -6.21 5.64 -17.97
CA VAL A 94 -6.77 6.85 -18.60
C VAL A 94 -6.47 8.13 -17.80
N ALA A 95 -5.86 8.04 -16.60
CA ALA A 95 -5.62 9.21 -15.73
C ALA A 95 -4.12 9.59 -15.57
N ALA A 96 -3.24 9.09 -16.44
CA ALA A 96 -1.83 9.48 -16.50
C ALA A 96 -1.50 10.04 -17.89
N LYS A 97 -2.08 11.20 -18.21
CA LYS A 97 -1.63 12.04 -19.32
C LYS A 97 -1.96 13.49 -19.02
N ASP A 98 -1.03 14.16 -18.35
CA ASP A 98 -0.73 15.58 -18.53
C ASP A 98 0.76 15.78 -18.22
#